data_AF-A0A8K0ECZ6-F1
#
_entry.id   AF-A0A8K0ECZ6-F1
#
_cell.length_a   1.000
_cell.length_b   1.000
_cell.length_c   1.000
_cell.angle_alpha   90.00
_cell.angle_beta   90.00
_cell.angle_gamma   90.00
#
_symmetry.space_group_name_H-M   'P 1'
#
loop_
_entity.id
_entity.type
_entity.pdbx_description
1 polymer ?
#
loop_
_entity_poly.entity_id
_entity_poly.type
_entity_poly.pdbx_seq_one_letter_code
_entity_poly.pdbx_strand_id
1 'polypeptide(L)'
;MTSLLRKLQDLELSLKSQHGQVGYGRALREAIISSDIFTEVEVLKGLGDLHLQKGKLSKDTAEFDKAAGLYAASLLLCTDPDMGQTLKHRIGYMEKLSKQLLQGYNPRYQSPDYRGTADSYVLRVAKICDKSDKRVGKPWHSVEEIYTESLVHAIGNSDVLLELEVLKSLGDLYLEKGKKTSDVSQFSKAAAMYNKALTRCGDPETKLTLEHRIKYVDKIREVAKKAKTITK
;
A
#
# COMPACT_ATOMS: atom_id res chain seq x y z
N MET A 1 21.40 -9.64 -14.46
CA MET A 1 21.91 -8.60 -13.54
C MET A 1 21.60 -7.16 -13.99
N THR A 2 21.64 -6.82 -15.28
CA THR A 2 21.44 -5.43 -15.77
C THR A 2 20.02 -4.88 -15.62
N SER A 3 18.99 -5.73 -15.59
CA SER A 3 17.60 -5.28 -15.43
C SER A 3 17.26 -4.88 -13.98
N LEU A 4 17.82 -5.56 -12.98
CA LEU A 4 17.53 -5.32 -11.57
C LEU A 4 18.23 -4.06 -11.06
N LEU A 5 19.49 -3.87 -11.44
CA LEU A 5 20.24 -2.64 -11.16
C LEU A 5 19.54 -1.40 -11.74
N ARG A 6 18.99 -1.53 -12.96
CA ARG A 6 18.23 -0.46 -13.60
C ARG A 6 16.94 -0.13 -12.83
N LYS A 7 16.17 -1.15 -12.44
CA LYS A 7 14.97 -0.96 -11.60
C LYS A 7 15.29 -0.25 -10.28
N LEU A 8 16.40 -0.60 -9.64
CA LEU A 8 16.85 0.07 -8.41
C LEU A 8 17.26 1.52 -8.65
N GLN A 9 17.97 1.80 -9.75
CA GLN A 9 18.35 3.17 -10.13
C GLN A 9 17.12 4.03 -10.46
N ASP A 10 16.16 3.48 -11.20
CA ASP A 10 14.91 4.17 -11.55
C ASP A 10 14.07 4.46 -10.30
N LEU A 11 14.03 3.49 -9.36
CA LEU A 11 13.40 3.67 -8.06
C LEU A 11 14.11 4.76 -7.25
N GLU A 12 15.44 4.72 -7.16
CA GLU A 12 16.22 5.70 -6.41
C GLU A 12 16.07 7.13 -6.98
N LEU A 13 16.05 7.27 -8.31
CA LEU A 13 15.81 8.55 -8.99
C LEU A 13 14.41 9.08 -8.72
N SER A 14 13.38 8.21 -8.79
CA SER A 14 12.00 8.63 -8.50
C SER A 14 11.85 9.09 -7.05
N LEU A 15 12.50 8.42 -6.10
CA LEU A 15 12.49 8.75 -4.67
C LEU A 15 13.26 10.05 -4.34
N LYS A 16 14.37 10.34 -5.02
CA LYS A 16 15.14 11.58 -4.84
C LYS A 16 14.39 12.82 -5.31
N SER A 17 13.50 12.69 -6.28
CA SER A 17 12.75 13.81 -6.87
C SER A 17 11.54 14.27 -6.04
N GLN A 18 11.09 13.48 -5.05
CA GLN A 18 9.88 13.74 -4.27
C GLN A 18 10.16 13.79 -2.77
N HIS A 19 9.41 14.61 -2.02
CA HIS A 19 9.49 14.63 -0.55
C HIS A 19 9.36 13.20 -0.01
N GLY A 20 10.43 12.67 0.60
CA GLY A 20 10.73 11.24 0.66
C GLY A 20 9.54 10.29 0.90
N GLN A 21 8.72 10.55 1.92
CA GLN A 21 7.58 9.67 2.26
C GLN A 21 6.45 9.67 1.23
N VAL A 22 6.17 10.82 0.59
CA VAL A 22 5.17 10.95 -0.47
C VAL A 22 5.64 10.23 -1.74
N GLY A 23 6.94 10.32 -2.05
CA GLY A 23 7.57 9.58 -3.15
C GLY A 23 7.45 8.08 -2.99
N TYR A 24 7.79 7.56 -1.81
CA TYR A 24 7.65 6.14 -1.50
C TYR A 24 6.18 5.67 -1.57
N GLY A 25 5.22 6.48 -1.10
CA GLY A 25 3.81 6.15 -1.20
C GLY A 25 3.36 5.96 -2.65
N ARG A 26 3.71 6.89 -3.54
CA ARG A 26 3.39 6.77 -4.97
C ARG A 26 4.07 5.56 -5.61
N ALA A 27 5.34 5.32 -5.31
CA ALA A 27 6.06 4.14 -5.80
C ALA A 27 5.40 2.83 -5.33
N LEU A 28 4.94 2.76 -4.08
CA LEU A 28 4.20 1.61 -3.54
C LEU A 28 2.92 1.36 -4.34
N ARG A 29 2.12 2.41 -4.54
CA ARG A 29 0.88 2.33 -5.32
C ARG A 29 1.13 1.85 -6.74
N GLU A 30 2.16 2.37 -7.39
CA GLU A 30 2.53 1.99 -8.77
C GLU A 30 3.03 0.55 -8.85
N ALA A 31 3.80 0.08 -7.87
CA ALA A 31 4.24 -1.31 -7.77
C ALA A 31 3.05 -2.27 -7.61
N ILE A 32 2.06 -1.91 -6.79
CA ILE A 32 0.83 -2.69 -6.64
C ILE A 32 0.05 -2.74 -7.95
N ILE A 33 -0.10 -1.60 -8.64
CA ILE A 33 -0.80 -1.51 -9.94
C ILE A 33 -0.14 -2.40 -11.00
N SER A 34 1.19 -2.42 -11.04
CA SER A 34 1.95 -3.23 -11.99
C SER A 34 2.18 -4.67 -11.54
N SER A 35 1.73 -5.04 -10.33
CA SER A 35 2.04 -6.32 -9.67
C SER A 35 3.55 -6.59 -9.60
N ASP A 36 4.36 -5.54 -9.48
CA ASP A 36 5.81 -5.64 -9.34
C ASP A 36 6.19 -5.87 -7.87
N ILE A 37 6.15 -7.14 -7.45
CA ILE A 37 6.48 -7.57 -6.08
C ILE A 37 7.89 -7.13 -5.68
N PHE A 38 8.85 -7.14 -6.62
CA PHE A 38 10.22 -6.71 -6.32
C PHE A 38 10.25 -5.23 -5.90
N THR A 39 9.62 -4.36 -6.70
CA THR A 39 9.55 -2.93 -6.39
C THR A 39 8.74 -2.69 -5.11
N GLU A 40 7.67 -3.44 -4.89
CA GLU A 40 6.88 -3.36 -3.64
C GLU A 40 7.73 -3.69 -2.40
N VAL A 41 8.49 -4.79 -2.45
CA VAL A 41 9.40 -5.22 -1.37
C VAL A 41 10.47 -4.16 -1.09
N GLU A 42 11.09 -3.60 -2.14
CA GLU A 42 12.13 -2.57 -2.02
C GLU A 42 11.58 -1.25 -1.44
N VAL A 43 10.39 -0.82 -1.89
CA VAL A 43 9.72 0.37 -1.38
C VAL A 43 9.36 0.22 0.09
N LEU A 44 8.81 -0.93 0.49
CA LEU A 44 8.47 -1.20 1.89
C LEU A 44 9.72 -1.25 2.78
N LYS A 45 10.81 -1.87 2.31
CA LYS A 45 12.12 -1.82 2.99
C LYS A 45 12.59 -0.37 3.17
N GLY A 46 12.56 0.43 2.10
CA GLY A 46 13.02 1.82 2.14
C GLY A 46 12.17 2.71 3.07
N LEU A 47 10.85 2.51 3.10
CA LEU A 47 9.97 3.13 4.08
C LEU A 47 10.32 2.72 5.51
N GLY A 48 10.62 1.43 5.73
CA GLY A 48 11.06 0.92 7.03
C GLY A 48 12.37 1.58 7.48
N ASP A 49 13.32 1.72 6.56
CA ASP A 49 14.59 2.41 6.80
C ASP A 49 14.37 3.87 7.18
N LEU A 50 13.48 4.57 6.47
CA LEU A 50 13.14 5.96 6.75
C LEU A 50 12.55 6.14 8.16
N HIS A 51 11.59 5.28 8.54
CA HIS A 51 11.00 5.30 9.88
C HIS A 51 12.00 4.91 10.97
N LEU A 52 12.88 3.95 10.70
CA LEU A 52 13.96 3.59 11.62
C LEU A 52 14.89 4.78 11.85
N GLN A 53 15.29 5.52 10.81
CA GLN A 53 16.14 6.71 10.98
C GLN A 53 15.42 7.81 11.77
N LYS A 54 14.13 8.05 11.51
CA LYS A 54 13.32 8.99 12.30
C LYS A 54 13.29 8.58 13.78
N GLY A 55 12.99 7.31 14.06
CA GLY A 55 12.96 6.76 15.42
C GLY A 55 14.31 6.85 16.15
N LYS A 56 15.44 6.69 15.44
CA LYS A 56 16.78 6.92 16.03
C LYS A 56 16.98 8.36 16.50
N LEU A 57 16.54 9.32 15.70
CA LEU A 57 16.72 10.74 15.98
C LEU A 57 15.75 11.23 17.06
N SER A 58 14.48 10.86 16.95
CA SER A 58 13.42 11.31 17.85
C SER A 58 13.30 10.51 19.14
N LYS A 59 13.84 9.27 19.16
CA LYS A 59 13.60 8.27 20.21
C LYS A 59 12.10 7.97 20.38
N ASP A 60 11.34 8.02 19.28
CA ASP A 60 9.91 7.74 19.27
C ASP A 60 9.64 6.26 19.02
N THR A 61 8.99 5.59 19.97
CA THR A 61 8.55 4.19 19.86
C THR A 61 7.65 3.96 18.64
N ALA A 62 6.80 4.92 18.29
CA ALA A 62 5.87 4.79 17.17
C ALA A 62 6.59 4.72 15.82
N GLU A 63 7.77 5.35 15.70
CA GLU A 63 8.59 5.24 14.48
C GLU A 63 9.29 3.89 14.40
N PHE A 64 9.69 3.30 15.53
CA PHE A 64 10.17 1.91 15.56
C PHE A 64 9.07 0.90 15.22
N ASP A 65 7.85 1.10 15.72
CA ASP A 65 6.70 0.25 15.39
C ASP A 65 6.38 0.28 13.89
N LYS A 66 6.37 1.49 13.30
CA LYS A 66 6.18 1.65 11.85
C LYS A 66 7.26 0.94 11.05
N ALA A 67 8.53 1.10 11.44
CA ALA A 67 9.64 0.42 10.80
C ALA A 67 9.47 -1.11 10.87
N ALA A 68 9.08 -1.64 12.03
CA ALA A 68 8.82 -3.06 12.22
C ALA A 68 7.70 -3.56 11.31
N GLY A 69 6.55 -2.86 11.26
CA GLY A 69 5.43 -3.22 10.39
C GLY A 69 5.80 -3.24 8.91
N LEU A 70 6.57 -2.24 8.46
CA LEU A 70 7.04 -2.15 7.07
C LEU A 70 8.04 -3.26 6.70
N TYR A 71 9.00 -3.58 7.57
CA TYR A 71 9.91 -4.70 7.32
C TYR A 71 9.19 -6.04 7.35
N ALA A 72 8.23 -6.24 8.26
CA ALA A 72 7.43 -7.45 8.33
C ALA A 72 6.58 -7.62 7.05
N ALA A 73 5.92 -6.57 6.57
CA ALA A 73 5.17 -6.59 5.32
C ALA A 73 6.09 -6.88 4.11
N SER A 74 7.26 -6.27 4.06
CA SER A 74 8.29 -6.54 3.04
C SER A 74 8.73 -8.01 3.07
N LEU A 75 8.97 -8.57 4.26
CA LEU A 75 9.40 -9.96 4.43
C LEU A 75 8.32 -10.96 4.04
N LEU A 76 7.04 -10.68 4.34
CA LEU A 76 5.91 -11.51 3.95
C LEU A 76 5.73 -11.61 2.43
N LEU A 77 6.09 -10.55 1.69
CA LEU A 77 6.02 -10.51 0.23
C LEU A 77 7.27 -11.07 -0.44
N CYS A 78 8.38 -11.16 0.29
CA CYS A 78 9.69 -11.46 -0.26
C CYS A 78 9.79 -12.94 -0.69
N THR A 79 10.05 -13.16 -1.97
CA THR A 79 10.31 -14.50 -2.54
C THR A 79 11.80 -14.78 -2.73
N ASP A 80 12.65 -13.76 -2.65
CA ASP A 80 14.09 -13.83 -2.84
C ASP A 80 14.82 -14.14 -1.51
N PRO A 81 15.57 -15.24 -1.39
CA PRO A 81 16.21 -15.63 -0.14
C PRO A 81 17.22 -14.61 0.40
N ASP A 82 18.01 -13.98 -0.47
CA ASP A 82 19.07 -13.04 -0.10
C ASP A 82 18.47 -11.74 0.44
N MET A 83 17.42 -11.25 -0.23
CA MET A 83 16.62 -10.13 0.25
C MET A 83 15.90 -10.48 1.56
N GLY A 84 15.39 -11.70 1.69
CA GLY A 84 14.81 -12.21 2.93
C GLY A 84 15.79 -12.17 4.11
N GLN A 85 17.04 -12.57 3.91
CA GLN A 85 18.09 -12.45 4.93
C GLN A 85 18.42 -10.99 5.25
N THR A 86 18.48 -10.13 4.22
CA THR A 86 18.68 -8.69 4.39
C THR A 86 17.59 -8.08 5.28
N LEU A 87 16.33 -8.44 5.08
CA LEU A 87 15.22 -7.99 5.91
C LEU A 87 15.30 -8.50 7.34
N LYS A 88 15.63 -9.78 7.55
CA LYS A 88 15.85 -10.34 8.89
C LYS A 88 16.97 -9.62 9.65
N HIS A 89 18.07 -9.32 8.99
CA HIS A 89 19.16 -8.53 9.58
C HIS A 89 18.70 -7.12 9.96
N ARG A 90 17.90 -6.46 9.13
CA ARG A 90 17.34 -5.13 9.43
C ARG A 90 16.39 -5.15 10.62
N ILE A 91 15.51 -6.16 10.69
CA ILE A 91 14.61 -6.36 11.84
C ILE A 91 15.43 -6.58 13.11
N GLY A 92 16.38 -7.51 13.11
CA GLY A 92 17.23 -7.77 14.29
C GLY A 92 18.06 -6.56 14.71
N TYR A 93 18.59 -5.79 13.75
CA TYR A 93 19.29 -4.54 14.03
C TYR A 93 18.36 -3.50 14.67
N MET A 94 17.17 -3.29 14.11
CA MET A 94 16.15 -2.39 14.65
C MET A 94 15.77 -2.77 16.08
N GLU A 95 15.47 -4.05 16.36
CA GLU A 95 15.10 -4.54 17.69
C GLU A 95 16.22 -4.35 18.71
N LYS A 96 17.48 -4.61 18.31
CA LYS A 96 18.63 -4.36 19.18
C LYS A 96 18.72 -2.87 19.52
N LEU A 97 18.54 -2.03 18.51
CA LEU A 97 18.65 -0.59 18.66
C LEU A 97 17.53 0.01 19.50
N SER A 98 16.28 -0.44 19.32
CA SER A 98 15.16 0.00 20.14
C SER A 98 15.38 -0.35 21.61
N LYS A 99 15.85 -1.56 21.90
CA LYS A 99 16.17 -1.99 23.27
C LYS A 99 17.23 -1.10 23.91
N GLN A 100 18.25 -0.71 23.14
CA GLN A 100 19.33 0.16 23.61
C GLN A 100 18.86 1.60 23.84
N LEU A 101 18.07 2.16 22.92
CA LEU A 101 17.67 3.57 22.98
C LEU A 101 16.44 3.82 23.86
N LEU A 102 15.58 2.82 24.05
CA LEU A 102 14.24 2.94 24.62
C LEU A 102 14.02 1.97 25.79
N GLN A 103 15.04 1.79 26.64
CA GLN A 103 14.95 1.06 27.90
C GLN A 103 14.38 -0.38 27.77
N GLY A 104 14.87 -1.14 26.80
CA GLY A 104 14.43 -2.52 26.58
C GLY A 104 13.13 -2.66 25.78
N TYR A 105 12.57 -1.56 25.25
CA TYR A 105 11.39 -1.61 24.39
C TYR A 105 11.59 -2.51 23.17
N ASN A 106 10.58 -3.36 22.93
CA ASN A 106 10.50 -4.20 21.75
C ASN A 106 9.42 -3.64 20.82
N PRO A 107 9.74 -3.31 19.55
CA PRO A 107 8.78 -2.79 18.60
C PRO A 107 7.66 -3.80 18.37
N ARG A 108 6.44 -3.30 18.30
CA ARG A 108 5.24 -4.08 18.09
C ARG A 108 4.92 -4.09 16.61
N TYR A 109 4.86 -5.29 16.04
CA TYR A 109 4.07 -5.54 14.84
C TYR A 109 2.82 -6.28 15.30
N GLN A 110 1.64 -5.74 15.00
CA GLN A 110 0.38 -6.38 15.40
C GLN A 110 0.29 -7.75 14.75
N SER A 111 -0.07 -8.78 15.53
CA SER A 111 -0.43 -10.09 14.99
C SER A 111 -1.60 -9.89 14.00
N PRO A 112 -1.66 -10.64 12.88
CA PRO A 112 -2.82 -10.68 11.99
C PRO A 112 -4.17 -10.90 12.72
N ASP A 113 -4.13 -11.46 13.94
CA ASP A 113 -5.29 -11.71 14.79
C ASP A 113 -5.79 -10.48 15.57
N TYR A 114 -5.08 -9.34 15.55
CA TYR A 114 -5.56 -8.11 16.17
C TYR A 114 -6.62 -7.45 15.29
N ARG A 115 -7.86 -7.92 15.46
CA ARG A 115 -9.06 -7.27 14.94
C ARG A 115 -9.31 -6.02 15.78
N GLY A 116 -8.76 -4.87 15.37
CA GLY A 116 -9.16 -3.58 15.93
C GLY A 116 -10.70 -3.45 15.93
N THR A 117 -11.27 -2.78 16.93
CA THR A 117 -12.74 -2.69 17.08
C THR A 117 -13.38 -2.17 15.81
N ALA A 118 -14.43 -2.87 15.35
CA ALA A 118 -15.00 -2.63 14.04
C ALA A 118 -15.45 -1.17 13.82
N ASP A 119 -15.91 -0.55 14.91
CA ASP A 119 -16.40 0.82 14.92
C ASP A 119 -15.30 1.86 14.69
N SER A 120 -14.04 1.56 14.99
CA SER A 120 -12.90 2.47 14.80
C SER A 120 -12.45 2.56 13.34
N TYR A 121 -12.58 1.48 12.57
CA TYR A 121 -12.15 1.45 11.16
C TYR A 121 -13.20 2.09 10.24
N VAL A 122 -14.49 1.78 10.43
CA VAL A 122 -15.58 2.36 9.63
C VAL A 122 -15.56 3.87 9.80
N LEU A 123 -15.39 4.37 11.03
CA LEU A 123 -15.27 5.81 11.29
C LEU A 123 -14.00 6.43 10.71
N ARG A 124 -12.85 5.74 10.73
CA ARG A 124 -11.59 6.25 10.14
C ARG A 124 -11.68 6.33 8.62
N VAL A 125 -12.17 5.27 7.98
CA VAL A 125 -12.40 5.21 6.53
C VAL A 125 -13.51 6.18 6.15
N ALA A 126 -14.64 6.19 6.85
CA ALA A 126 -15.70 7.17 6.63
C ALA A 126 -15.23 8.60 6.86
N LYS A 127 -14.28 8.89 7.76
CA LYS A 127 -13.70 10.24 7.89
C LYS A 127 -12.74 10.58 6.75
N ILE A 128 -12.08 9.59 6.16
CA ILE A 128 -11.28 9.74 4.93
C ILE A 128 -12.21 9.94 3.73
N CYS A 129 -13.29 9.16 3.63
CA CYS A 129 -14.31 9.19 2.58
C CYS A 129 -15.21 10.43 2.67
N ASP A 130 -15.63 10.88 3.85
CA ASP A 130 -16.43 12.10 4.10
C ASP A 130 -15.59 13.36 3.82
N LYS A 131 -14.27 13.30 4.01
CA LYS A 131 -13.34 14.30 3.47
C LYS A 131 -13.31 14.29 1.93
N SER A 132 -13.65 13.21 1.24
CA SER A 132 -13.76 13.17 -0.23
C SER A 132 -15.16 13.44 -0.77
N ASP A 133 -16.22 13.02 -0.08
CA ASP A 133 -17.63 13.17 -0.51
C ASP A 133 -18.16 14.60 -0.36
N LYS A 134 -17.66 15.38 0.61
CA LYS A 134 -17.99 16.81 0.74
C LYS A 134 -17.40 17.70 -0.37
N ARG A 135 -16.83 17.14 -1.44
CA ARG A 135 -15.98 17.88 -2.40
C ARG A 135 -16.31 17.58 -3.85
N VAL A 136 -17.46 18.07 -4.31
CA VAL A 136 -17.65 18.38 -5.73
C VAL A 136 -16.51 19.35 -6.14
N GLY A 137 -15.59 18.92 -7.01
CA GLY A 137 -14.58 19.79 -7.63
C GLY A 137 -13.10 19.61 -7.23
N LYS A 138 -12.71 18.66 -6.37
CA LYS A 138 -11.27 18.38 -6.15
C LYS A 138 -10.68 17.47 -7.25
N PRO A 139 -9.42 17.68 -7.68
CA PRO A 139 -8.76 16.81 -8.65
C PRO A 139 -8.59 15.38 -8.13
N TRP A 140 -8.85 14.37 -8.97
CA TRP A 140 -8.67 12.94 -8.65
C TRP A 140 -7.33 12.62 -8.00
N HIS A 141 -6.26 13.30 -8.44
CA HIS A 141 -4.90 13.13 -7.91
C HIS A 141 -4.80 13.46 -6.42
N SER A 142 -5.59 14.42 -5.90
CA SER A 142 -5.60 14.75 -4.47
C SER A 142 -6.22 13.64 -3.63
N VAL A 143 -7.20 12.92 -4.16
CA VAL A 143 -7.89 11.83 -3.46
C VAL A 143 -7.05 10.55 -3.52
N GLU A 144 -6.46 10.28 -4.68
CA GLU A 144 -5.52 9.18 -4.89
C GLU A 144 -4.35 9.25 -3.90
N GLU A 145 -3.81 10.45 -3.67
CA GLU A 145 -2.72 10.65 -2.71
C GLU A 145 -3.14 10.39 -1.27
N ILE A 146 -4.32 10.88 -0.84
CA ILE A 146 -4.83 10.65 0.52
C ILE A 146 -4.98 9.15 0.82
N TYR A 147 -5.52 8.38 -0.12
CA TYR A 147 -5.62 6.94 0.04
C TYR A 147 -4.23 6.27 0.03
N THR A 148 -3.29 6.80 -0.76
CA THR A 148 -1.92 6.28 -0.81
C THR A 148 -1.19 6.48 0.53
N GLU A 149 -1.31 7.67 1.12
CA GLU A 149 -0.79 7.96 2.45
C GLU A 149 -1.44 7.07 3.52
N SER A 150 -2.76 6.85 3.40
CA SER A 150 -3.51 5.97 4.29
C SER A 150 -3.06 4.51 4.17
N LEU A 151 -2.72 4.05 2.96
CA LEU A 151 -2.20 2.72 2.72
C LEU A 151 -0.83 2.52 3.39
N VAL A 152 0.09 3.46 3.18
CA VAL A 152 1.41 3.44 3.84
C VAL A 152 1.26 3.46 5.36
N HIS A 153 0.35 4.29 5.86
CA HIS A 153 0.04 4.35 7.29
C HIS A 153 -0.48 3.01 7.82
N ALA A 154 -1.44 2.39 7.11
CA ALA A 154 -2.01 1.10 7.52
C ALA A 154 -0.94 0.01 7.61
N ILE A 155 -0.11 -0.11 6.56
CA ILE A 155 0.96 -1.12 6.50
C ILE A 155 1.99 -0.87 7.62
N GLY A 156 2.41 0.38 7.83
CA GLY A 156 3.34 0.71 8.91
C GLY A 156 2.79 0.36 10.29
N ASN A 157 1.51 0.59 10.54
CA ASN A 157 0.89 0.23 11.82
C ASN A 157 0.45 -1.25 11.88
N SER A 158 0.72 -2.05 10.84
CA SER A 158 0.23 -3.43 10.71
C SER A 158 -1.32 -3.54 10.84
N ASP A 159 -2.04 -2.48 10.46
CA ASP A 159 -3.51 -2.41 10.52
C ASP A 159 -4.10 -3.07 9.26
N VAL A 160 -4.23 -4.40 9.29
CA VAL A 160 -4.68 -5.22 8.14
C VAL A 160 -6.09 -4.84 7.67
N LEU A 161 -6.98 -4.44 8.60
CA LEU A 161 -8.34 -4.04 8.26
C LEU A 161 -8.35 -2.70 7.51
N LEU A 162 -7.58 -1.72 7.99
CA LEU A 162 -7.45 -0.44 7.29
C LEU A 162 -6.76 -0.62 5.93
N GLU A 163 -5.73 -1.46 5.86
CA GLU A 163 -5.04 -1.79 4.60
C GLU A 163 -6.02 -2.35 3.58
N LEU A 164 -6.82 -3.35 3.98
CA LEU A 164 -7.84 -3.98 3.15
C LEU A 164 -8.88 -2.96 2.64
N GLU A 165 -9.38 -2.10 3.51
CA GLU A 165 -10.41 -1.13 3.15
C GLU A 165 -9.88 0.01 2.27
N VAL A 166 -8.65 0.46 2.50
CA VAL A 166 -7.99 1.45 1.64
C VAL A 166 -7.74 0.87 0.24
N LEU A 167 -7.33 -0.40 0.13
CA LEU A 167 -7.17 -1.07 -1.17
C LEU A 167 -8.51 -1.17 -1.92
N LYS A 168 -9.60 -1.54 -1.22
CA LYS A 168 -10.96 -1.53 -1.80
C LYS A 168 -11.34 -0.13 -2.30
N SER A 169 -11.09 0.89 -1.49
CA SER A 169 -11.43 2.28 -1.81
C SER A 169 -10.64 2.83 -3.00
N LEU A 170 -9.35 2.49 -3.12
CA LEU A 170 -8.54 2.79 -4.30
C LEU A 170 -9.08 2.08 -5.56
N GLY A 171 -9.52 0.83 -5.43
CA GLY A 171 -10.17 0.11 -6.50
C GLY A 171 -11.45 0.80 -6.97
N ASP A 172 -12.32 1.18 -6.04
CA ASP A 172 -13.57 1.90 -6.30
C ASP A 172 -13.30 3.28 -6.96
N LEU A 173 -12.29 4.01 -6.48
CA LEU A 173 -11.84 5.28 -7.05
C LEU A 173 -11.44 5.13 -8.52
N TYR A 174 -10.64 4.11 -8.86
CA TYR A 174 -10.23 3.87 -10.24
C TYR A 174 -11.37 3.38 -11.12
N LEU A 175 -12.27 2.54 -10.61
CA LEU A 175 -13.46 2.10 -11.31
C LEU A 175 -14.34 3.30 -11.69
N GLU A 176 -14.62 4.18 -10.74
CA GLU A 176 -15.45 5.37 -10.99
C GLU A 176 -14.75 6.38 -11.91
N LYS A 177 -13.44 6.54 -11.79
CA LYS A 177 -12.65 7.35 -12.74
C LYS A 177 -12.75 6.78 -14.15
N GLY A 178 -12.58 5.47 -14.32
CA GLY A 178 -12.67 4.77 -15.61
C GLY A 178 -14.05 4.89 -16.26
N LYS A 179 -15.13 4.79 -15.48
CA LYS A 179 -16.50 5.02 -15.96
C LYS A 179 -16.71 6.46 -16.45
N LYS A 180 -16.22 7.45 -15.70
CA LYS A 180 -16.39 8.87 -16.04
C LYS A 180 -15.57 9.31 -17.25
N THR A 181 -14.36 8.77 -17.41
CA THR A 181 -13.43 9.18 -18.47
C THR A 181 -13.40 8.23 -19.67
N SER A 182 -14.08 7.08 -19.59
CA SER A 182 -13.94 5.98 -20.54
C SER A 182 -12.48 5.51 -20.74
N ASP A 183 -11.64 5.71 -19.72
CA ASP A 183 -10.24 5.30 -19.73
C ASP A 183 -10.11 3.85 -19.26
N VAL A 184 -9.88 2.97 -20.24
CA VAL A 184 -9.72 1.52 -20.05
C VAL A 184 -8.56 1.19 -19.11
N SER A 185 -7.53 2.05 -19.02
CA SER A 185 -6.40 1.82 -18.12
C SER A 185 -6.80 1.88 -16.64
N GLN A 186 -7.83 2.66 -16.30
CA GLN A 186 -8.32 2.76 -14.92
C GLN A 186 -8.98 1.46 -14.46
N PHE A 187 -9.65 0.73 -15.34
CA PHE A 187 -10.20 -0.58 -14.99
C PHE A 187 -9.09 -1.58 -14.63
N SER A 188 -7.96 -1.54 -15.34
CA SER A 188 -6.79 -2.37 -14.95
C SER A 188 -6.26 -2.00 -13.57
N LYS A 189 -6.18 -0.69 -13.24
CA LYS A 189 -5.77 -0.23 -11.90
C LYS A 189 -6.75 -0.68 -10.82
N ALA A 190 -8.06 -0.58 -11.09
CA ALA A 190 -9.10 -1.05 -10.18
C ALA A 190 -8.96 -2.54 -9.87
N ALA A 191 -8.80 -3.36 -10.92
CA ALA A 191 -8.59 -4.80 -10.77
C ALA A 191 -7.32 -5.11 -9.96
N ALA A 192 -6.21 -4.40 -10.20
CA ALA A 192 -4.98 -4.60 -9.43
C ALA A 192 -5.18 -4.31 -7.93
N MET A 193 -5.89 -3.24 -7.58
CA MET A 193 -6.18 -2.89 -6.18
C MET A 193 -7.07 -3.95 -5.51
N TYR A 194 -8.12 -4.43 -6.18
CA TYR A 194 -8.97 -5.50 -5.63
C TYR A 194 -8.22 -6.83 -5.51
N ASN A 195 -7.37 -7.18 -6.47
CA ASN A 195 -6.53 -8.37 -6.36
C ASN A 195 -5.56 -8.26 -5.17
N LYS A 196 -4.94 -7.09 -4.96
CA LYS A 196 -4.10 -6.87 -3.78
C LYS A 196 -4.90 -7.00 -2.49
N ALA A 197 -6.09 -6.41 -2.41
CA ALA A 197 -7.01 -6.58 -1.28
C ALA A 197 -7.32 -8.07 -1.02
N LEU A 198 -7.52 -8.86 -2.07
CA LEU A 198 -7.77 -10.30 -1.98
C LEU A 198 -6.63 -11.05 -1.28
N THR A 199 -5.37 -10.68 -1.56
CA THR A 199 -4.19 -11.30 -0.92
C THR A 199 -4.09 -11.02 0.58
N ARG A 200 -4.76 -9.99 1.06
CA ARG A 200 -4.76 -9.58 2.48
C ARG A 200 -6.02 -10.05 3.22
N CYS A 201 -7.01 -10.55 2.51
CA CYS A 201 -8.30 -10.92 3.06
C CYS A 201 -8.29 -12.35 3.63
N GLY A 202 -8.56 -12.50 4.93
CA GLY A 202 -8.79 -13.80 5.57
C GLY A 202 -10.27 -14.18 5.68
N ASP A 203 -11.18 -13.26 5.37
CA ASP A 203 -12.63 -13.42 5.56
C ASP A 203 -13.34 -13.92 4.29
N PRO A 204 -14.06 -15.06 4.34
CA PRO A 204 -14.70 -15.64 3.15
C PRO A 204 -15.75 -14.73 2.49
N GLU A 205 -16.53 -13.98 3.26
CA GLU A 205 -17.60 -13.12 2.73
C GLU A 205 -17.01 -11.90 2.00
N THR A 206 -16.01 -11.27 2.60
CA THR A 206 -15.26 -10.16 2.00
C THR A 206 -14.52 -10.62 0.74
N LYS A 207 -13.99 -11.85 0.74
CA LYS A 207 -13.36 -12.47 -0.43
C LYS A 207 -14.33 -12.60 -1.61
N LEU A 208 -15.53 -13.13 -1.38
CA LEU A 208 -16.58 -13.22 -2.42
C LEU A 208 -16.96 -11.85 -2.97
N THR A 209 -17.06 -10.84 -2.10
CA THR A 209 -17.35 -9.46 -2.50
C THR A 209 -16.26 -8.91 -3.43
N LEU A 210 -14.98 -9.14 -3.12
CA LEU A 210 -13.85 -8.73 -3.96
C LEU A 210 -13.84 -9.45 -5.31
N GLU A 211 -14.11 -10.76 -5.33
CA GLU A 211 -14.22 -11.54 -6.56
C GLU A 211 -15.33 -11.02 -7.48
N HIS A 212 -16.48 -10.64 -6.90
CA HIS A 212 -17.57 -10.00 -7.65
C HIS A 212 -17.15 -8.64 -8.24
N ARG A 213 -16.44 -7.82 -7.45
CA ARG A 213 -15.93 -6.53 -7.93
C ARG A 213 -14.94 -6.70 -9.09
N ILE A 214 -14.02 -7.66 -9.00
CA ILE A 214 -13.05 -7.97 -10.08
C ILE A 214 -13.80 -8.39 -11.35
N LYS A 215 -14.72 -9.35 -11.26
CA LYS A 215 -15.54 -9.80 -12.40
C LYS A 215 -16.33 -8.65 -13.04
N TYR A 216 -16.86 -7.75 -12.22
CA TYR A 216 -17.59 -6.57 -12.70
C TYR A 216 -16.69 -5.58 -13.45
N VAL A 217 -15.50 -5.28 -12.91
CA VAL A 217 -14.50 -4.44 -13.58
C VAL A 217 -14.12 -5.03 -14.93
N ASP A 218 -13.85 -6.33 -15.01
CA ASP A 218 -13.48 -7.01 -16.25
C ASP A 218 -14.61 -6.91 -17.29
N LYS A 219 -15.86 -7.12 -16.87
CA LYS A 219 -17.02 -6.97 -17.76
C LYS A 219 -17.11 -5.56 -18.34
N ILE A 220 -16.99 -4.52 -17.51
CA ILE A 220 -17.04 -3.12 -17.99
C ILE A 220 -15.87 -2.82 -18.92
N ARG A 221 -14.67 -3.31 -18.57
CA ARG A 221 -13.46 -3.11 -19.37
C ARG A 221 -13.64 -3.64 -20.78
N GLU A 222 -14.22 -4.83 -20.94
CA GLU A 222 -14.48 -5.42 -22.27
C GLU A 222 -15.54 -4.64 -23.05
N VAL A 223 -16.59 -4.15 -22.40
CA VAL A 223 -17.59 -3.28 -23.03
C VAL A 223 -16.93 -1.98 -23.52
N ALA A 224 -16.11 -1.33 -22.69
CA ALA A 224 -15.42 -0.09 -23.03
C ALA A 224 -14.40 -0.26 -24.16
N LYS A 225 -13.68 -1.39 -24.21
CA LYS A 225 -12.79 -1.73 -25.33
C LYS A 225 -13.56 -1.85 -26.64
N LYS A 226 -14.66 -2.61 -26.66
CA LYS A 226 -15.50 -2.78 -27.85
C LYS A 226 -16.07 -1.45 -28.35
N ALA A 227 -16.55 -0.60 -27.43
CA ALA A 227 -17.06 0.73 -27.78
C ALA A 227 -16.00 1.60 -28.47
N LYS A 228 -14.74 1.58 -27.99
CA LYS A 228 -13.61 2.31 -28.61
C LYS A 228 -13.24 1.79 -30.00
N THR A 229 -13.42 0.49 -30.25
CA THR A 229 -13.14 -0.11 -31.57
C THR A 229 -14.20 0.27 -32.60
N ILE A 230 -15.45 0.52 -32.19
CA ILE A 230 -16.55 0.90 -33.09
C ILE A 230 -16.52 2.40 -33.44
N THR A 231 -15.89 3.24 -32.62
CA THR A 231 -15.80 4.70 -32.82
C THR A 231 -14.53 5.15 -33.58
N LYS A 232 -13.70 4.21 -34.04
CA LYS A 232 -12.50 4.44 -34.86
C LYS A 232 -12.73 3.92 -36.27
#